data_AF-A0A1H7CUZ8-F1
#
_entry.id   AF-A0A1H7CUZ8-F1
#
_cell.length_a   1.000
_cell.length_b   1.000
_cell.length_c   1.000
_cell.angle_alpha   90.00
_cell.angle_beta   90.00
_cell.angle_gamma   90.00
#
_symmetry.space_group_name_H-M   'P 1'
#
loop_
_entity.id
_entity.type
_entity.pdbx_description
1 polymer ?
#
loop_
_entity_poly.entity_id
_entity_poly.type
_entity_poly.pdbx_seq_one_letter_code
_entity_poly.pdbx_strand_id
1 'polypeptide(L)'
;MSAITYDKIKITSPWNIQTIYELSIKKTLNNHAELRLTALVNESDASKVGLQETTEDQIRVYTDDGETKSWLFKGRLKNVKVSVRTGLYTITAYFLSETSVFDSEQKNRSFQDTSLTYNDIAAKIMEDYPEKSFELTADPVTIDGPLIQYQETDWQFIKRLASYQETVIVPDVTMDNQIFSYGYPKVYGEKTLPDDIAYSSGKDIKAYYTDYDYNPNLVENEYTYFEVESYDELTFGDKVTFHNYEMYVGDVTIELKKGLLVYNATLVRQLTIRQNPIYNEKIQGNSIEGTILAVQNQEIKLHLNIDQEQDEATAYWYPFVPPTTDILYLMPQIGTNASLYIPGLMEQNAIITGCVRTNGAECEQTSDPSTRYLATEYGQEMKLAPGGIYFTAGRNDLVLTFDDEEGVTISSHKGIVLEAKEEIIIDSKTKVTFSSPNQIKMVTPTGGLSMENEIHFANMKTIIDCADETELPAIEQPKPKKTEAFIINKKQEVSGINWSQISQTAIGAVPVR
;
A
#
# COMPACT_ATOMS: atom_id res chain seq x y z
N MET A 1 -42.10 6.79 -37.44
CA MET A 1 -41.03 7.32 -36.56
C MET A 1 -40.07 8.10 -37.45
N SER A 2 -39.62 9.28 -37.02
CA SER A 2 -38.87 10.23 -37.86
C SER A 2 -37.39 10.13 -37.53
N ALA A 3 -36.61 9.52 -38.42
CA ALA A 3 -35.16 9.42 -38.25
C ALA A 3 -34.52 10.82 -38.14
N ILE A 4 -33.55 10.97 -37.25
CA ILE A 4 -32.82 12.23 -37.12
C ILE A 4 -31.87 12.36 -38.31
N THR A 5 -32.08 13.42 -39.09
CA THR A 5 -31.29 13.75 -40.28
C THR A 5 -30.08 14.61 -39.92
N TYR A 6 -29.05 14.54 -40.77
CA TYR A 6 -27.79 15.27 -40.60
C TYR A 6 -27.93 16.77 -40.29
N ASP A 7 -28.92 17.46 -40.86
CA ASP A 7 -29.13 18.90 -40.68
C ASP A 7 -29.49 19.31 -39.23
N LYS A 8 -30.02 18.35 -38.45
CA LYS A 8 -30.37 18.53 -37.04
C LYS A 8 -29.17 18.35 -36.11
N ILE A 9 -28.06 17.80 -36.58
CA ILE A 9 -26.86 17.60 -35.75
C ILE A 9 -26.08 18.92 -35.66
N LYS A 10 -25.83 19.37 -34.44
CA LYS A 10 -25.03 20.56 -34.14
C LYS A 10 -23.83 20.18 -33.30
N ILE A 11 -22.71 20.86 -33.55
CA ILE A 11 -21.45 20.65 -32.85
C ILE A 11 -20.95 21.99 -32.34
N THR A 12 -20.62 22.03 -31.05
CA THR A 12 -19.76 23.07 -30.46
C THR A 12 -18.36 22.48 -30.36
N SER A 13 -17.40 23.03 -31.11
CA SER A 13 -16.03 22.51 -31.18
C SER A 13 -15.01 23.66 -31.22
N PRO A 14 -13.71 23.36 -30.98
CA PRO A 14 -12.63 24.34 -31.09
C PRO A 14 -12.42 24.86 -32.52
N TRP A 15 -12.86 24.08 -33.52
CA TRP A 15 -12.74 24.41 -34.94
C TRP A 15 -14.10 24.78 -35.55
N ASN A 16 -14.09 25.60 -36.60
CA ASN A 16 -15.28 25.90 -37.39
C ASN A 16 -15.61 24.75 -38.36
N ILE A 17 -16.44 23.80 -37.90
CA ILE A 17 -16.93 22.66 -38.67
C ILE A 17 -17.86 23.16 -39.80
N GLN A 18 -17.46 22.96 -41.06
CA GLN A 18 -18.29 23.30 -42.22
C GLN A 18 -19.21 22.15 -42.64
N THR A 19 -18.72 20.91 -42.58
CA THR A 19 -19.48 19.71 -42.97
C THR A 19 -18.97 18.50 -42.23
N ILE A 20 -19.86 17.67 -41.70
CA ILE A 20 -19.50 16.39 -41.06
C ILE A 20 -19.54 15.30 -42.13
N TYR A 21 -18.45 14.55 -42.26
CA TYR A 21 -18.36 13.37 -43.12
C TYR A 21 -18.57 12.07 -42.34
N GLU A 22 -18.07 12.01 -41.11
CA GLU A 22 -18.18 10.85 -40.23
C GLU A 22 -18.43 11.32 -38.80
N LEU A 23 -19.41 10.72 -38.14
CA LEU A 23 -19.68 10.87 -36.72
C LEU A 23 -19.93 9.48 -36.16
N SER A 24 -19.15 9.07 -35.17
CA SER A 24 -19.34 7.80 -34.45
C SER A 24 -19.08 8.03 -32.97
N ILE A 25 -20.10 7.80 -32.14
CA ILE A 25 -20.03 7.90 -30.68
C ILE A 25 -20.21 6.51 -30.12
N LYS A 26 -19.16 5.95 -29.53
CA LYS A 26 -19.17 4.63 -28.91
C LYS A 26 -19.28 4.76 -27.39
N LYS A 27 -20.26 4.07 -26.81
CA LYS A 27 -20.46 3.97 -25.37
C LYS A 27 -20.47 2.48 -24.99
N THR A 28 -19.64 2.12 -24.02
CA THR A 28 -19.53 0.76 -23.50
C THR A 28 -19.41 0.81 -21.99
N LEU A 29 -19.95 -0.18 -21.28
CA LEU A 29 -19.83 -0.26 -19.82
C LEU A 29 -18.37 -0.22 -19.38
N ASN A 30 -18.09 0.43 -18.25
CA ASN A 30 -16.78 0.50 -17.61
C ASN A 30 -15.65 1.15 -18.42
N ASN A 31 -15.96 1.86 -19.52
CA ASN A 31 -14.97 2.60 -20.32
C ASN A 31 -15.44 4.04 -20.54
N HIS A 32 -14.50 4.91 -20.90
CA HIS A 32 -14.85 6.25 -21.41
C HIS A 32 -15.67 6.12 -22.70
N ALA A 33 -16.63 7.02 -22.90
CA ALA A 33 -17.27 7.12 -24.20
C ALA A 33 -16.30 7.77 -25.18
N GLU A 34 -16.28 7.29 -26.41
CA GLU A 34 -15.36 7.77 -27.44
C GLU A 34 -16.14 8.38 -28.60
N LEU A 35 -15.74 9.56 -29.04
CA LEU A 35 -16.24 10.19 -30.26
C LEU A 35 -15.14 10.19 -31.31
N ARG A 36 -15.47 9.72 -32.51
CA ARG A 36 -14.70 9.91 -33.73
C ARG A 36 -15.46 10.84 -34.67
N LEU A 37 -14.80 11.92 -35.06
CA LEU A 37 -15.35 12.95 -35.94
C LEU A 37 -14.42 13.15 -37.14
N THR A 38 -14.96 13.02 -38.35
CA THR A 38 -14.28 13.45 -39.58
C THR A 38 -15.09 14.58 -40.20
N ALA A 39 -14.47 15.74 -40.41
CA ALA A 39 -15.17 16.94 -40.85
C ALA A 39 -14.33 17.84 -41.76
N LEU A 40 -15.01 18.57 -42.64
CA LEU A 40 -14.45 19.68 -43.41
C LEU A 40 -14.36 20.92 -42.53
N VAL A 41 -13.22 21.59 -42.56
CA VAL A 41 -12.96 22.86 -41.88
C VAL A 41 -12.39 23.89 -42.86
N ASN A 42 -12.35 25.15 -42.46
CA ASN A 42 -11.68 26.18 -43.25
C ASN A 42 -10.15 26.04 -43.19
N GLU A 43 -9.45 26.69 -44.12
CA GLU A 43 -7.98 26.70 -44.18
C GLU A 43 -7.33 27.27 -42.91
N SER A 44 -7.92 28.34 -42.34
CA SER A 44 -7.36 29.01 -41.17
C SER A 44 -7.32 28.12 -39.93
N ASP A 45 -8.34 27.30 -39.72
CA ASP A 45 -8.41 26.36 -38.61
C ASP A 45 -7.52 25.15 -38.91
N ALA A 46 -7.58 24.62 -40.13
CA ALA A 46 -6.73 23.52 -40.57
C ALA A 46 -5.22 23.81 -40.43
N SER A 47 -4.80 25.05 -40.70
CA SER A 47 -3.40 25.48 -40.56
C SER A 47 -2.89 25.50 -39.12
N LYS A 48 -3.81 25.54 -38.14
CA LYS A 48 -3.50 25.55 -36.70
C LYS A 48 -3.53 24.15 -36.09
N VAL A 49 -4.19 23.20 -36.76
CA VAL A 49 -4.34 21.82 -36.27
C VAL A 49 -2.99 21.15 -36.10
N GLY A 50 -2.75 20.63 -34.90
CA GLY A 50 -1.49 20.01 -34.48
C GLY A 50 -0.48 21.00 -33.90
N LEU A 51 -0.83 22.29 -33.79
CA LEU A 51 0.06 23.34 -33.25
C LEU A 51 -0.53 24.07 -32.04
N GLN A 52 -1.85 24.18 -31.94
CA GLN A 52 -2.52 25.03 -30.93
C GLN A 52 -3.40 24.24 -29.96
N GLU A 53 -3.69 22.98 -30.25
CA GLU A 53 -4.57 22.15 -29.44
C GLU A 53 -3.99 21.85 -28.07
N THR A 54 -4.87 21.79 -27.09
CA THR A 54 -4.55 21.50 -25.69
C THR A 54 -5.40 20.34 -25.18
N THR A 55 -5.00 19.79 -24.03
CA THR A 55 -5.79 18.77 -23.32
C THR A 55 -7.13 19.29 -22.79
N GLU A 56 -7.32 20.61 -22.77
CA GLU A 56 -8.55 21.27 -22.32
C GLU A 56 -9.56 21.50 -23.46
N ASP A 57 -9.18 21.22 -24.71
CA ASP A 57 -10.09 21.40 -25.83
C ASP A 57 -11.27 20.44 -25.74
N GLN A 58 -12.48 21.01 -25.73
CA GLN A 58 -13.72 20.28 -25.54
C GLN A 58 -14.60 20.28 -26.79
N ILE A 59 -15.46 19.28 -26.87
CA ILE A 59 -16.51 19.18 -27.88
C ILE A 59 -17.85 18.88 -27.23
N ARG A 60 -18.92 19.42 -27.79
CA ARG A 60 -20.29 18.98 -27.54
C ARG A 60 -21.02 18.68 -28.83
N VAL A 61 -21.75 17.57 -28.84
CA VAL A 61 -22.59 17.13 -29.95
C VAL A 61 -24.02 17.01 -29.44
N TYR A 62 -24.96 17.60 -30.17
CA TYR A 62 -26.39 17.53 -29.85
C TYR A 62 -27.24 17.53 -31.12
N THR A 63 -28.47 17.07 -30.98
CA THR A 63 -29.50 17.22 -31.99
C THR A 63 -30.41 18.37 -31.62
N ASP A 64 -30.83 19.14 -32.63
CA ASP A 64 -31.74 20.27 -32.50
C ASP A 64 -32.75 20.19 -33.64
N ASP A 65 -34.01 19.89 -33.30
CA ASP A 65 -35.12 19.85 -34.24
C ASP A 65 -35.99 21.12 -34.21
N GLY A 66 -35.55 22.16 -33.50
CA GLY A 66 -36.25 23.43 -33.31
C GLY A 66 -37.21 23.44 -32.12
N GLU A 67 -37.66 22.29 -31.63
CA GLU A 67 -38.52 22.17 -30.45
C GLU A 67 -37.76 21.60 -29.25
N THR A 68 -36.87 20.62 -29.51
CA THR A 68 -36.14 19.89 -28.49
C THR A 68 -34.65 19.82 -28.82
N LYS A 69 -33.84 19.95 -27.77
CA LYS A 69 -32.39 19.80 -27.83
C LYS A 69 -31.99 18.57 -27.04
N SER A 70 -31.43 17.57 -27.70
CA SER A 70 -30.96 16.32 -27.07
C SER A 70 -29.46 16.19 -27.21
N TRP A 71 -28.76 16.02 -26.08
CA TRP A 71 -27.31 15.91 -26.05
C TRP A 71 -26.87 14.48 -26.39
N LEU A 72 -25.90 14.34 -27.29
CA LEU A 72 -25.37 13.05 -27.72
C LEU A 72 -23.99 12.75 -27.13
N PHE A 73 -23.15 13.78 -27.00
CA PHE A 73 -21.79 13.63 -26.50
C PHE A 73 -21.25 14.94 -25.92
N LYS A 74 -20.46 14.83 -24.85
CA LYS A 74 -19.53 15.86 -24.39
C LYS A 74 -18.20 15.21 -24.02
N GLY A 75 -17.09 15.87 -24.34
CA GLY A 75 -15.78 15.29 -24.04
C GLY A 75 -14.61 16.19 -24.40
N ARG A 76 -13.40 15.67 -24.12
CA ARG A 76 -12.11 16.32 -24.31
C ARG A 76 -11.35 15.71 -25.47
N LEU A 77 -10.51 16.51 -26.10
CA LEU A 77 -9.69 16.11 -27.23
C LEU A 77 -8.65 15.07 -26.81
N LYS A 78 -8.66 13.92 -27.50
CA LYS A 78 -7.66 12.85 -27.35
C LYS A 78 -6.58 12.94 -28.42
N ASN A 79 -7.00 13.17 -29.66
CA ASN A 79 -6.11 13.21 -30.82
C ASN A 79 -6.79 13.94 -31.98
N VAL A 80 -6.05 14.73 -32.74
CA VAL A 80 -6.52 15.28 -34.01
C VAL A 80 -5.43 15.17 -35.08
N LYS A 81 -5.87 14.95 -36.31
CA LYS A 81 -5.04 15.05 -37.51
C LYS A 81 -5.76 15.85 -38.59
N VAL A 82 -4.99 16.53 -39.43
CA VAL A 82 -5.49 17.22 -40.61
C VAL A 82 -4.96 16.56 -41.89
N SER A 83 -5.80 16.46 -42.91
CA SER A 83 -5.46 16.00 -44.25
C SER A 83 -5.90 17.06 -45.25
N VAL A 84 -4.94 17.55 -46.04
CA VAL A 84 -5.19 18.52 -47.10
C VAL A 84 -5.08 17.84 -48.45
N ARG A 85 -6.15 17.83 -49.23
CA ARG A 85 -6.16 17.25 -50.59
C ARG A 85 -6.89 18.19 -51.54
N THR A 86 -6.22 18.63 -52.60
CA THR A 86 -6.84 19.45 -53.66
C THR A 86 -7.61 20.68 -53.11
N GLY A 87 -7.06 21.34 -52.08
CA GLY A 87 -7.69 22.52 -51.43
C GLY A 87 -8.82 22.21 -50.45
N LEU A 88 -9.13 20.94 -50.19
CA LEU A 88 -10.05 20.52 -49.13
C LEU A 88 -9.28 20.20 -47.86
N TYR A 89 -9.69 20.83 -46.76
CA TYR A 89 -9.07 20.68 -45.44
C TYR A 89 -9.97 19.83 -44.55
N THR A 90 -9.58 18.58 -44.35
CA THR A 90 -10.37 17.62 -43.55
C THR A 90 -9.65 17.30 -42.25
N ILE A 91 -10.34 17.43 -41.14
CA ILE A 91 -9.86 16.95 -39.84
C ILE A 91 -10.43 15.57 -39.53
N THR A 92 -9.64 14.76 -38.82
CA THR A 92 -10.12 13.57 -38.12
C THR A 92 -9.72 13.73 -36.65
N ALA A 93 -10.71 13.86 -35.78
CA ALA A 93 -10.52 14.07 -34.36
C ALA A 93 -11.14 12.92 -33.55
N TYR A 94 -10.49 12.59 -32.45
CA TYR A 94 -10.91 11.63 -31.45
C TYR A 94 -11.07 12.36 -30.13
N PHE A 95 -12.19 12.12 -29.46
CA PHE A 95 -12.49 12.69 -28.15
C PHE A 95 -12.87 11.58 -27.19
N LEU A 96 -12.55 11.78 -25.91
CA LEU A 96 -13.01 10.94 -24.81
C LEU A 96 -14.02 11.73 -23.98
N SER A 97 -14.98 11.05 -23.38
CA SER A 97 -15.90 11.67 -22.44
C SER A 97 -15.17 12.40 -21.32
N GLU A 98 -15.86 13.31 -20.65
CA GLU A 98 -15.33 14.07 -19.52
C GLU A 98 -14.69 13.18 -18.43
N THR A 99 -15.11 11.93 -18.28
CA THR A 99 -14.50 10.94 -17.36
C THR A 99 -13.00 10.71 -17.59
N SER A 100 -12.45 11.03 -18.77
CA SER A 100 -11.01 10.92 -19.06
C SER A 100 -10.11 11.77 -18.16
N VAL A 101 -10.63 12.79 -17.48
CA VAL A 101 -9.84 13.57 -16.50
C VAL A 101 -9.41 12.75 -15.30
N PHE A 102 -10.15 11.68 -14.99
CA PHE A 102 -9.81 10.78 -13.89
C PHE A 102 -8.61 9.91 -14.19
N ASP A 103 -8.12 9.92 -15.44
CA ASP A 103 -6.88 9.28 -15.88
C ASP A 103 -5.69 10.24 -15.96
N SER A 104 -5.84 11.48 -15.51
CA SER A 104 -4.79 12.51 -15.59
C SER A 104 -3.55 12.18 -14.76
N GLU A 105 -3.71 11.53 -13.60
CA GLU A 105 -2.62 11.15 -12.72
C GLU A 105 -2.86 9.81 -12.02
N GLN A 106 -1.78 9.11 -11.69
CA GLN A 106 -1.81 7.97 -10.79
C GLN A 106 -1.63 8.46 -9.35
N LYS A 107 -2.51 8.04 -8.46
CA LYS A 107 -2.50 8.45 -7.04
C LYS A 107 -2.08 7.31 -6.13
N ASN A 108 -1.66 7.70 -4.93
CA ASN A 108 -1.40 6.82 -3.80
C ASN A 108 -2.14 7.37 -2.59
N ARG A 109 -3.16 6.67 -2.09
CA ARG A 109 -3.92 7.02 -0.87
C ARG A 109 -4.64 5.81 -0.30
N SER A 110 -4.93 5.82 0.98
CA SER A 110 -5.62 4.76 1.70
C SER A 110 -6.96 5.21 2.28
N PHE A 111 -7.90 4.28 2.34
CA PHE A 111 -9.21 4.44 2.96
C PHE A 111 -9.33 3.36 4.03
N GLN A 112 -8.95 3.71 5.26
CA GLN A 112 -8.87 2.75 6.37
C GLN A 112 -10.15 2.65 7.20
N ASP A 113 -11.06 3.62 7.08
CA ASP A 113 -12.31 3.66 7.84
C ASP A 113 -13.34 2.67 7.27
N THR A 114 -13.46 1.51 7.94
CA THR A 114 -14.38 0.44 7.55
C THR A 114 -15.84 0.74 7.87
N SER A 115 -16.17 1.91 8.43
CA SER A 115 -17.56 2.35 8.54
C SER A 115 -18.10 2.95 7.23
N LEU A 116 -17.20 3.31 6.30
CA LEU A 116 -17.56 3.90 5.01
C LEU A 116 -18.13 2.87 4.05
N THR A 117 -19.00 3.35 3.17
CA THR A 117 -19.45 2.61 1.99
C THR A 117 -18.56 2.89 0.78
N TYR A 118 -18.61 2.01 -0.21
CA TYR A 118 -17.97 2.27 -1.50
C TYR A 118 -18.47 3.58 -2.15
N ASN A 119 -19.74 3.94 -1.90
CA ASN A 119 -20.34 5.19 -2.37
C ASN A 119 -19.71 6.39 -1.68
N ASP A 120 -19.42 6.31 -0.38
CA ASP A 120 -18.74 7.36 0.38
C ASP A 120 -17.30 7.55 -0.12
N ILE A 121 -16.61 6.46 -0.44
CA ILE A 121 -15.26 6.53 -1.04
C ILE A 121 -15.31 7.18 -2.42
N ALA A 122 -16.26 6.79 -3.28
CA ALA A 122 -16.46 7.45 -4.56
C ALA A 122 -16.74 8.95 -4.38
N ALA A 123 -17.57 9.33 -3.42
CA ALA A 123 -17.85 10.74 -3.11
C ALA A 123 -16.59 11.49 -2.62
N LYS A 124 -15.74 10.88 -1.79
CA LYS A 124 -14.45 11.45 -1.37
C LYS A 124 -13.51 11.68 -2.56
N ILE A 125 -13.45 10.75 -3.51
CA ILE A 125 -12.66 10.92 -4.74
C ILE A 125 -13.15 12.13 -5.55
N MET A 126 -14.46 12.37 -5.55
CA MET A 126 -15.06 13.51 -6.27
C MET A 126 -14.74 14.87 -5.66
N GLU A 127 -14.29 14.94 -4.41
CA GLU A 127 -13.86 16.21 -3.77
C GLU A 127 -12.67 16.84 -4.51
N ASP A 128 -11.85 16.03 -5.18
CA ASP A 128 -10.76 16.47 -6.05
C ASP A 128 -11.29 17.21 -7.32
N TYR A 129 -12.59 17.13 -7.61
CA TYR A 129 -13.23 17.62 -8.83
C TYR A 129 -14.49 18.46 -8.53
N PRO A 130 -14.38 19.65 -7.91
CA PRO A 130 -15.51 20.41 -7.33
C PRO A 130 -16.60 20.85 -8.32
N GLU A 131 -16.31 20.91 -9.63
CA GLU A 131 -17.29 21.27 -10.67
C GLU A 131 -17.98 20.05 -11.30
N LYS A 132 -17.62 18.85 -10.87
CA LYS A 132 -18.10 17.58 -11.44
C LYS A 132 -18.97 16.86 -10.43
N SER A 133 -20.01 16.21 -10.93
CA SER A 133 -20.88 15.36 -10.13
C SER A 133 -20.99 13.98 -10.76
N PHE A 134 -21.57 13.07 -10.01
CA PHE A 134 -21.83 11.70 -10.44
C PHE A 134 -23.20 11.27 -9.92
N GLU A 135 -23.79 10.28 -10.57
CA GLU A 135 -25.03 9.67 -10.11
C GLU A 135 -24.69 8.39 -9.31
N LEU A 136 -25.33 8.22 -8.16
CA LEU A 136 -25.28 6.98 -7.40
C LEU A 136 -26.53 6.16 -7.71
N THR A 137 -26.34 5.00 -8.37
CA THR A 137 -27.43 4.04 -8.63
C THR A 137 -27.21 2.68 -8.01
N ALA A 138 -25.96 2.33 -7.68
CA ALA A 138 -25.65 1.16 -6.87
C ALA A 138 -26.12 1.34 -5.42
N ASP A 139 -26.61 0.26 -4.82
CA ASP A 139 -26.97 0.24 -3.41
C ASP A 139 -25.74 0.48 -2.53
N PRO A 140 -25.88 1.19 -1.40
CA PRO A 140 -24.76 1.43 -0.51
C PRO A 140 -24.31 0.13 0.18
N VAL A 141 -23.07 -0.27 -0.06
CA VAL A 141 -22.42 -1.40 0.61
C VAL A 141 -21.21 -0.91 1.40
N THR A 142 -21.14 -1.25 2.69
CA THR A 142 -20.00 -0.97 3.56
C THR A 142 -18.78 -1.77 3.11
N ILE A 143 -17.59 -1.17 3.17
CA ILE A 143 -16.36 -1.87 2.82
C ILE A 143 -16.04 -2.97 3.85
N ASP A 144 -15.43 -4.06 3.40
CA ASP A 144 -15.09 -5.24 4.22
C ASP A 144 -13.66 -5.15 4.82
N GLY A 145 -12.90 -4.14 4.42
CA GLY A 145 -11.55 -3.88 4.89
C GLY A 145 -11.01 -2.56 4.34
N PRO A 146 -9.75 -2.20 4.68
CA PRO A 146 -9.12 -1.00 4.15
C PRO A 146 -8.94 -1.14 2.63
N LEU A 147 -9.03 -0.03 1.91
CA LEU A 147 -8.79 0.02 0.47
C LEU A 147 -7.64 0.96 0.17
N ILE A 148 -6.72 0.57 -0.72
CA ILE A 148 -5.57 1.39 -1.06
C ILE A 148 -5.55 1.64 -2.57
N GLN A 149 -5.69 2.90 -2.97
CA GLN A 149 -5.39 3.33 -4.33
C GLN A 149 -3.86 3.40 -4.42
N TYR A 150 -3.23 2.49 -5.17
CA TYR A 150 -1.77 2.42 -5.28
C TYR A 150 -1.35 2.41 -6.74
N GLN A 151 -0.72 3.49 -7.21
CA GLN A 151 -0.36 3.67 -8.63
C GLN A 151 -1.53 3.43 -9.59
N GLU A 152 -2.72 3.82 -9.17
CA GLU A 152 -3.97 3.74 -9.93
C GLU A 152 -4.49 5.14 -10.19
N THR A 153 -5.06 5.36 -11.37
CA THR A 153 -5.83 6.56 -11.64
C THR A 153 -7.17 6.52 -10.88
N ASP A 154 -7.85 7.66 -10.75
CA ASP A 154 -9.16 7.68 -10.10
C ASP A 154 -10.18 6.84 -10.87
N TRP A 155 -10.10 6.81 -12.20
CA TRP A 155 -10.99 5.99 -13.02
C TRP A 155 -10.76 4.50 -12.79
N GLN A 156 -9.50 4.07 -12.74
CA GLN A 156 -9.12 2.69 -12.44
C GLN A 156 -9.60 2.29 -11.04
N PHE A 157 -9.39 3.15 -10.06
CA PHE A 157 -9.78 2.89 -8.68
C PHE A 157 -11.30 2.82 -8.54
N ILE A 158 -12.07 3.79 -9.04
CA ILE A 158 -13.54 3.77 -9.00
C ILE A 158 -14.10 2.53 -9.71
N LYS A 159 -13.54 2.15 -10.86
CA LYS A 159 -13.92 0.93 -11.58
C LYS A 159 -13.66 -0.33 -10.76
N ARG A 160 -12.54 -0.38 -10.02
CA ARG A 160 -12.23 -1.45 -9.09
C ARG A 160 -13.22 -1.50 -7.92
N LEU A 161 -13.56 -0.35 -7.33
CA LEU A 161 -14.59 -0.28 -6.28
C LEU A 161 -15.93 -0.84 -6.79
N ALA A 162 -16.35 -0.45 -8.00
CA ALA A 162 -17.60 -0.94 -8.59
C ALA A 162 -17.59 -2.46 -8.81
N SER A 163 -16.43 -3.01 -9.19
CA SER A 163 -16.27 -4.46 -9.38
C SER A 163 -16.43 -5.28 -8.10
N TYR A 164 -16.07 -4.73 -6.93
CA TYR A 164 -16.26 -5.42 -5.65
C TYR A 164 -17.75 -5.50 -5.25
N GLN A 165 -18.59 -4.64 -5.82
CA GLN A 165 -20.04 -4.66 -5.65
C GLN A 165 -20.76 -5.37 -6.82
N GLU A 166 -20.01 -6.05 -7.70
CA GLU A 166 -20.51 -6.66 -8.94
C GLU A 166 -21.31 -5.67 -9.81
N THR A 167 -20.98 -4.38 -9.76
CA THR A 167 -21.66 -3.33 -10.53
C THR A 167 -20.74 -2.70 -11.57
N VAL A 168 -21.26 -1.75 -12.32
CA VAL A 168 -20.59 -1.09 -13.44
C VAL A 168 -20.50 0.41 -13.23
N ILE A 169 -19.63 1.07 -13.98
CA ILE A 169 -19.65 2.53 -14.12
C ILE A 169 -19.96 2.90 -15.56
N VAL A 170 -20.75 3.97 -15.72
CA VAL A 170 -21.25 4.38 -17.03
C VAL A 170 -20.94 5.86 -17.26
N PRO A 171 -20.22 6.23 -18.32
CA PRO A 171 -19.95 7.64 -18.60
C PRO A 171 -21.23 8.40 -18.95
N ASP A 172 -21.43 9.54 -18.30
CA ASP A 172 -22.49 10.49 -18.64
C ASP A 172 -21.95 11.49 -19.67
N VAL A 173 -22.63 11.55 -20.81
CA VAL A 173 -22.26 12.42 -21.92
C VAL A 173 -23.37 13.41 -22.30
N THR A 174 -24.42 13.51 -21.48
CA THR A 174 -25.65 14.24 -21.80
C THR A 174 -25.87 15.43 -20.85
N MET A 175 -25.63 15.25 -19.55
CA MET A 175 -25.79 16.28 -18.54
C MET A 175 -24.59 17.23 -18.53
N ASP A 176 -24.69 18.42 -17.94
CA ASP A 176 -23.57 19.38 -17.94
C ASP A 176 -22.46 19.00 -16.95
N ASN A 177 -22.81 18.83 -15.67
CA ASN A 177 -21.84 18.63 -14.59
C ASN A 177 -21.67 17.15 -14.20
N GLN A 178 -22.68 16.31 -14.44
CA GLN A 178 -22.60 14.88 -14.18
C GLN A 178 -21.70 14.21 -15.22
N ILE A 179 -20.71 13.46 -14.77
CA ILE A 179 -19.69 12.86 -15.66
C ILE A 179 -19.78 11.33 -15.74
N PHE A 180 -20.32 10.65 -14.72
CA PHE A 180 -20.61 9.21 -14.77
C PHE A 180 -21.70 8.84 -13.78
N SER A 181 -22.25 7.64 -13.95
CA SER A 181 -23.07 6.95 -12.94
C SER A 181 -22.26 5.81 -12.33
N TYR A 182 -22.27 5.72 -11.00
CA TYR A 182 -21.76 4.60 -10.23
C TYR A 182 -22.89 3.59 -10.03
N GLY A 183 -22.83 2.50 -10.78
CA GLY A 183 -23.93 1.59 -11.04
C GLY A 183 -24.54 1.80 -12.43
N TYR A 184 -25.39 0.87 -12.85
CA TYR A 184 -26.15 1.05 -14.09
C TYR A 184 -27.18 2.18 -13.92
N PRO A 185 -27.26 3.15 -14.85
CA PRO A 185 -28.17 4.29 -14.74
C PRO A 185 -29.63 3.86 -14.51
N LYS A 186 -30.40 4.66 -13.77
CA LYS A 186 -31.82 4.38 -13.54
C LYS A 186 -32.59 4.39 -14.85
N VAL A 187 -33.72 3.68 -14.87
CA VAL A 187 -34.54 3.56 -16.08
C VAL A 187 -35.08 4.92 -16.50
N TYR A 188 -34.52 5.49 -17.58
CA TYR A 188 -34.96 6.76 -18.15
C TYR A 188 -36.25 6.61 -18.97
N GLY A 189 -36.51 5.41 -19.51
CA GLY A 189 -37.73 5.09 -20.24
C GLY A 189 -37.91 3.61 -20.53
N GLU A 190 -39.17 3.18 -20.64
CA GLU A 190 -39.54 1.88 -21.19
C GLU A 190 -39.77 2.03 -22.70
N LYS A 191 -39.02 1.27 -23.50
CA LYS A 191 -39.09 1.30 -24.97
C LYS A 191 -39.52 -0.06 -25.47
N THR A 192 -40.34 -0.10 -26.51
CA THR A 192 -40.70 -1.34 -27.21
C THR A 192 -40.22 -1.23 -28.64
N LEU A 193 -39.32 -2.13 -29.04
CA LEU A 193 -38.81 -2.17 -30.41
C LEU A 193 -39.74 -3.01 -31.30
N PRO A 194 -39.95 -2.62 -32.57
CA PRO A 194 -40.70 -3.43 -33.53
C PRO A 194 -40.03 -4.79 -33.77
N ASP A 195 -40.84 -5.85 -33.92
CA ASP A 195 -40.35 -7.20 -34.19
C ASP A 195 -39.65 -7.35 -35.56
N ASP A 196 -39.89 -6.43 -36.50
CA ASP A 196 -39.35 -6.43 -37.85
C ASP A 196 -38.09 -5.57 -38.03
N ILE A 197 -37.55 -5.02 -36.94
CA ILE A 197 -36.29 -4.27 -36.96
C ILE A 197 -35.12 -5.17 -37.41
N ALA A 198 -34.09 -4.59 -38.04
CA ALA A 198 -32.89 -5.34 -38.36
C ALA A 198 -32.11 -5.69 -37.08
N TYR A 199 -31.86 -6.99 -36.86
CA TYR A 199 -31.09 -7.45 -35.71
C TYR A 199 -30.23 -8.68 -36.00
N SER A 200 -29.23 -8.89 -35.14
CA SER A 200 -28.50 -10.14 -34.96
C SER A 200 -28.72 -10.62 -33.51
N SER A 201 -28.57 -11.92 -33.24
CA SER A 201 -28.66 -12.45 -31.88
C SER A 201 -27.59 -13.49 -31.63
N GLY A 202 -27.22 -13.64 -30.35
CA GLY A 202 -26.19 -14.58 -29.94
C GLY A 202 -26.26 -14.86 -28.45
N LYS A 203 -25.30 -15.68 -28.00
CA LYS A 203 -25.09 -15.97 -26.58
C LYS A 203 -23.59 -15.91 -26.31
N ASP A 204 -23.16 -15.11 -25.34
CA ASP A 204 -21.75 -14.98 -24.97
C ASP A 204 -21.33 -16.07 -23.96
N ILE A 205 -21.02 -17.24 -24.50
CA ILE A 205 -20.57 -18.40 -23.71
C ILE A 205 -19.24 -18.14 -23.01
N LYS A 206 -18.37 -17.30 -23.58
CA LYS A 206 -17.06 -17.00 -23.00
C LYS A 206 -17.22 -16.12 -21.75
N ALA A 207 -18.05 -15.08 -21.85
CA ALA A 207 -18.40 -14.25 -20.70
C ALA A 207 -19.05 -15.10 -19.59
N TYR A 208 -19.96 -16.01 -19.95
CA TYR A 208 -20.58 -16.92 -18.98
C TYR A 208 -19.55 -17.73 -18.17
N TYR A 209 -18.61 -18.42 -18.83
CA TYR A 209 -17.60 -19.21 -18.10
C TYR A 209 -16.69 -18.34 -17.23
N THR A 210 -16.30 -17.17 -17.73
CA THR A 210 -15.46 -16.22 -16.99
C THR A 210 -16.15 -15.77 -15.70
N ASP A 211 -17.45 -15.53 -15.77
CA ASP A 211 -18.24 -15.08 -14.63
C ASP A 211 -18.66 -16.23 -13.70
N TYR A 212 -18.91 -17.42 -14.24
CA TYR A 212 -19.29 -18.61 -13.48
C TYR A 212 -18.19 -19.07 -12.53
N ASP A 213 -16.93 -18.95 -12.94
CA ASP A 213 -15.77 -19.24 -12.09
C ASP A 213 -15.75 -18.38 -10.81
N TYR A 214 -16.37 -17.20 -10.86
CA TYR A 214 -16.51 -16.29 -9.71
C TYR A 214 -17.86 -16.46 -9.00
N ASN A 215 -18.97 -16.53 -9.74
CA ASN A 215 -20.32 -16.66 -9.20
C ASN A 215 -21.06 -17.86 -9.84
N PRO A 216 -21.03 -19.04 -9.19
CA PRO A 216 -21.67 -20.25 -9.71
C PRO A 216 -23.21 -20.21 -9.79
N ASN A 217 -23.86 -19.17 -9.27
CA ASN A 217 -25.32 -19.01 -9.33
C ASN A 217 -25.81 -18.43 -10.67
N LEU A 218 -24.89 -18.03 -11.55
CA LEU A 218 -25.23 -17.45 -12.85
C LEU A 218 -25.81 -18.50 -13.80
N VAL A 219 -26.84 -18.09 -14.54
CA VAL A 219 -27.58 -18.95 -15.48
C VAL A 219 -27.14 -18.65 -16.90
N GLU A 220 -26.72 -19.67 -17.64
CA GLU A 220 -26.21 -19.55 -19.02
C GLU A 220 -27.17 -18.80 -19.97
N ASN A 221 -28.49 -18.94 -19.76
CA ASN A 221 -29.49 -18.27 -20.59
C ASN A 221 -29.53 -16.75 -20.44
N GLU A 222 -29.00 -16.21 -19.34
CA GLU A 222 -28.91 -14.76 -19.11
C GLU A 222 -27.90 -14.09 -20.07
N TYR A 223 -26.96 -14.84 -20.62
CA TYR A 223 -25.93 -14.34 -21.56
C TYR A 223 -26.41 -14.23 -23.00
N THR A 224 -27.72 -14.30 -23.23
CA THR A 224 -28.32 -14.04 -24.54
C THR A 224 -28.29 -12.53 -24.82
N TYR A 225 -27.89 -12.15 -26.03
CA TYR A 225 -27.88 -10.76 -26.47
C TYR A 225 -28.53 -10.59 -27.85
N PHE A 226 -28.98 -9.37 -28.13
CA PHE A 226 -29.43 -8.92 -29.44
C PHE A 226 -28.66 -7.68 -29.86
N GLU A 227 -28.13 -7.65 -31.08
CA GLU A 227 -27.58 -6.44 -31.67
C GLU A 227 -28.65 -5.85 -32.60
N VAL A 228 -29.15 -4.66 -32.29
CA VAL A 228 -30.24 -4.01 -33.03
C VAL A 228 -29.77 -2.73 -33.70
N GLU A 229 -30.27 -2.46 -34.90
CA GLU A 229 -30.06 -1.19 -35.61
C GLU A 229 -31.35 -0.35 -35.54
N SER A 230 -31.34 0.72 -34.73
CA SER A 230 -32.49 1.59 -34.48
C SER A 230 -32.28 3.02 -34.99
N TYR A 231 -33.35 3.66 -35.47
CA TYR A 231 -33.39 5.10 -35.73
C TYR A 231 -33.93 5.90 -34.54
N ASP A 232 -34.62 5.22 -33.62
CA ASP A 232 -35.04 5.79 -32.34
C ASP A 232 -33.86 5.71 -31.36
N GLU A 233 -33.77 6.72 -30.49
CA GLU A 233 -32.70 6.82 -29.50
C GLU A 233 -32.67 5.58 -28.59
N LEU A 234 -31.47 5.02 -28.41
CA LEU A 234 -31.17 3.97 -27.44
C LEU A 234 -29.92 4.37 -26.65
N THR A 235 -29.99 4.28 -25.33
CA THR A 235 -28.89 4.64 -24.43
C THR A 235 -28.92 3.82 -23.14
N PHE A 236 -27.84 3.89 -22.37
CA PHE A 236 -27.78 3.30 -21.03
C PHE A 236 -28.91 3.81 -20.14
N GLY A 237 -29.42 2.92 -19.30
CA GLY A 237 -30.63 3.14 -18.52
C GLY A 237 -31.91 2.76 -19.27
N ASP A 238 -31.91 2.62 -20.59
CA ASP A 238 -33.14 2.18 -21.28
C ASP A 238 -33.50 0.74 -20.93
N LYS A 239 -34.77 0.54 -20.61
CA LYS A 239 -35.41 -0.77 -20.49
C LYS A 239 -36.15 -1.05 -21.79
N VAL A 240 -35.72 -2.08 -22.51
CA VAL A 240 -36.17 -2.37 -23.87
C VAL A 240 -36.93 -3.70 -23.90
N THR A 241 -38.20 -3.66 -24.30
CA THR A 241 -38.98 -4.84 -24.64
C THR A 241 -38.73 -5.18 -26.11
N PHE A 242 -38.15 -6.35 -26.37
CA PHE A 242 -37.89 -6.86 -27.72
C PHE A 242 -38.20 -8.36 -27.80
N HIS A 243 -39.02 -8.79 -28.76
CA HIS A 243 -39.49 -10.18 -28.88
C HIS A 243 -40.08 -10.75 -27.57
N ASN A 244 -40.86 -9.95 -26.84
CA ASN A 244 -41.43 -10.26 -25.51
C ASN A 244 -40.38 -10.52 -24.41
N TYR A 245 -39.11 -10.18 -24.64
CA TYR A 245 -38.09 -10.20 -23.61
C TYR A 245 -37.81 -8.79 -23.10
N GLU A 246 -37.72 -8.70 -21.79
CA GLU A 246 -37.20 -7.52 -21.09
C GLU A 246 -35.67 -7.54 -21.13
N MET A 247 -35.10 -6.51 -21.76
CA MET A 247 -33.67 -6.35 -22.03
C MET A 247 -33.22 -4.93 -21.67
N TYR A 248 -31.91 -4.71 -21.66
CA TYR A 248 -31.27 -3.45 -21.30
C TYR A 248 -30.13 -3.14 -22.28
N VAL A 249 -29.82 -1.87 -22.49
CA VAL A 249 -28.71 -1.46 -23.36
C VAL A 249 -27.37 -1.74 -22.66
N GLY A 250 -26.61 -2.72 -23.15
CA GLY A 250 -25.27 -3.07 -22.65
C GLY A 250 -24.13 -2.35 -23.37
N ASP A 251 -24.32 -2.00 -24.63
CA ASP A 251 -23.41 -1.16 -25.41
C ASP A 251 -24.21 -0.38 -26.46
N VAL A 252 -23.73 0.80 -26.86
CA VAL A 252 -24.33 1.52 -27.99
C VAL A 252 -23.29 2.29 -28.79
N THR A 253 -23.37 2.18 -30.11
CA THR A 253 -22.62 3.00 -31.06
C THR A 253 -23.58 3.81 -31.92
N ILE A 254 -23.51 5.14 -31.76
CA ILE A 254 -24.33 6.11 -32.48
C ILE A 254 -23.53 6.57 -33.70
N GLU A 255 -24.05 6.37 -34.91
CA GLU A 255 -23.33 6.64 -36.16
C GLU A 255 -24.17 7.43 -37.16
N LEU A 256 -23.51 8.28 -37.93
CA LEU A 256 -24.13 8.93 -39.09
C LEU A 256 -23.98 8.03 -40.33
N LYS A 257 -25.01 7.27 -40.69
CA LYS A 257 -25.05 6.41 -41.89
C LYS A 257 -25.95 7.03 -42.96
N LYS A 258 -25.39 7.32 -44.14
CA LYS A 258 -26.13 7.89 -45.30
C LYS A 258 -26.98 9.13 -44.95
N GLY A 259 -26.49 9.97 -44.03
CA GLY A 259 -27.16 11.20 -43.60
C GLY A 259 -28.23 11.02 -42.51
N LEU A 260 -28.40 9.81 -41.97
CA LEU A 260 -29.30 9.50 -40.86
C LEU A 260 -28.50 9.07 -39.63
N LEU A 261 -28.93 9.50 -38.45
CA LEU A 261 -28.38 9.04 -37.18
C LEU A 261 -28.95 7.65 -36.86
N VAL A 262 -28.06 6.71 -36.59
CA VAL A 262 -28.37 5.30 -36.36
C VAL A 262 -27.76 4.86 -35.02
N TYR A 263 -28.56 4.19 -34.20
CA TYR A 263 -28.17 3.62 -32.92
C TYR A 263 -27.99 2.11 -33.10
N ASN A 264 -26.74 1.65 -33.13
CA ASN A 264 -26.42 0.23 -33.08
C ASN A 264 -26.24 -0.15 -31.60
N ALA A 265 -27.20 -0.84 -31.01
CA ALA A 265 -27.19 -1.18 -29.58
C ALA A 265 -27.10 -2.68 -29.35
N THR A 266 -26.34 -3.10 -28.35
CA THR A 266 -26.36 -4.46 -27.83
C THR A 266 -27.32 -4.50 -26.65
N LEU A 267 -28.40 -5.27 -26.79
CA LEU A 267 -29.39 -5.51 -25.74
C LEU A 267 -28.99 -6.77 -24.97
N VAL A 268 -28.86 -6.65 -23.65
CA VAL A 268 -28.43 -7.72 -22.73
C VAL A 268 -29.43 -7.87 -21.57
N ARG A 269 -29.34 -8.98 -20.83
CA ARG A 269 -30.13 -9.17 -19.61
C ARG A 269 -29.53 -8.41 -18.44
N GLN A 270 -30.37 -7.98 -17.50
CA GLN A 270 -29.95 -7.20 -16.34
C GLN A 270 -28.83 -7.90 -15.54
N LEU A 271 -28.93 -9.22 -15.36
CA LEU A 271 -27.95 -10.00 -14.59
C LEU A 271 -26.54 -10.03 -15.21
N THR A 272 -26.40 -9.66 -16.49
CA THR A 272 -25.10 -9.59 -17.18
C THR A 272 -24.47 -8.20 -17.13
N ILE A 273 -25.19 -7.20 -16.60
CA ILE A 273 -24.67 -5.85 -16.38
C ILE A 273 -23.90 -5.84 -15.06
N ARG A 274 -22.74 -6.47 -15.07
CA ARG A 274 -21.89 -6.66 -13.89
C ARG A 274 -20.42 -6.68 -14.28
N GLN A 275 -19.56 -6.66 -13.28
CA GLN A 275 -18.11 -6.73 -13.42
C GLN A 275 -17.54 -7.64 -12.34
N ASN A 276 -16.77 -8.68 -12.73
CA ASN A 276 -16.01 -9.46 -11.75
C ASN A 276 -14.95 -8.60 -11.08
N PRO A 277 -14.57 -8.90 -9.82
CA PRO A 277 -13.57 -8.15 -9.09
C PRO A 277 -12.30 -7.91 -9.90
N ILE A 278 -11.88 -6.65 -9.90
CA ILE A 278 -10.63 -6.19 -10.46
C ILE A 278 -9.68 -6.01 -9.30
N TYR A 279 -8.48 -6.58 -9.37
CA TYR A 279 -7.47 -6.41 -8.33
C TYR A 279 -6.35 -5.52 -8.83
N ASN A 280 -5.73 -4.78 -7.91
CA ASN A 280 -4.54 -4.01 -8.21
C ASN A 280 -3.30 -4.90 -8.05
N GLU A 281 -2.85 -5.54 -9.14
CA GLU A 281 -1.67 -6.39 -9.11
C GLU A 281 -0.38 -5.64 -8.71
N LYS A 282 -0.34 -4.31 -8.89
CA LYS A 282 0.85 -3.51 -8.59
C LYS A 282 1.11 -3.36 -7.09
N ILE A 283 0.11 -3.54 -6.22
CA ILE A 283 0.31 -3.43 -4.77
C ILE A 283 0.86 -4.72 -4.16
N GLN A 284 0.67 -5.86 -4.83
CA GLN A 284 1.08 -7.16 -4.32
C GLN A 284 2.60 -7.22 -4.09
N GLY A 285 3.00 -7.70 -2.91
CA GLY A 285 4.39 -7.83 -2.50
C GLY A 285 5.08 -6.51 -2.16
N ASN A 286 4.36 -5.38 -2.19
CA ASN A 286 4.92 -4.09 -1.79
C ASN A 286 4.75 -3.84 -0.31
N SER A 287 5.57 -2.89 0.16
CA SER A 287 5.53 -2.35 1.51
C SER A 287 5.26 -0.86 1.46
N ILE A 288 4.35 -0.38 2.30
CA ILE A 288 4.04 1.04 2.45
C ILE A 288 4.45 1.45 3.86
N GLU A 289 5.37 2.40 3.96
CA GLU A 289 5.79 2.92 5.26
C GLU A 289 4.71 3.81 5.89
N GLY A 290 4.63 3.78 7.21
CA GLY A 290 3.73 4.64 7.97
C GLY A 290 4.21 4.86 9.40
N THR A 291 3.66 5.90 10.02
CA THR A 291 3.88 6.22 11.43
C THR A 291 2.85 5.51 12.30
N ILE A 292 3.29 4.93 13.41
CA ILE A 292 2.43 4.22 14.34
C ILE A 292 1.60 5.21 15.16
N LEU A 293 0.27 5.08 15.05
CA LEU A 293 -0.70 5.90 15.79
C LEU A 293 -1.08 5.25 17.11
N ALA A 294 -1.42 3.95 17.08
CA ALA A 294 -1.88 3.22 18.26
C ALA A 294 -1.43 1.76 18.20
N VAL A 295 -1.33 1.13 19.37
CA VAL A 295 -0.94 -0.27 19.54
C VAL A 295 -1.88 -0.95 20.53
N GLN A 296 -2.39 -2.14 20.18
CA GLN A 296 -3.28 -2.93 21.05
C GLN A 296 -3.22 -4.39 20.64
N ASN A 297 -3.11 -5.34 21.58
CA ASN A 297 -3.32 -6.79 21.32
C ASN A 297 -2.64 -7.37 20.05
N GLN A 298 -1.38 -7.01 19.79
CA GLN A 298 -0.63 -7.38 18.57
C GLN A 298 -1.17 -6.77 17.27
N GLU A 299 -1.91 -5.69 17.36
CA GLU A 299 -2.39 -4.90 16.24
C GLU A 299 -1.90 -3.46 16.37
N ILE A 300 -1.77 -2.81 15.22
CA ILE A 300 -1.19 -1.48 15.10
C ILE A 300 -2.04 -0.67 14.11
N LYS A 301 -2.32 0.58 14.46
CA LYS A 301 -2.86 1.59 13.55
C LYS A 301 -1.73 2.41 12.94
N LEU A 302 -1.80 2.66 11.64
CA LEU A 302 -0.79 3.42 10.90
C LEU A 302 -1.38 4.66 10.24
N HIS A 303 -0.66 5.78 10.32
CA HIS A 303 -0.71 6.85 9.33
C HIS A 303 0.27 6.50 8.23
N LEU A 304 -0.23 6.00 7.09
CA LEU A 304 0.63 5.66 5.96
C LEU A 304 1.19 6.93 5.32
N ASN A 305 2.44 6.91 4.89
CA ASN A 305 3.14 8.06 4.31
C ASN A 305 2.54 8.51 2.96
N ILE A 306 1.67 7.69 2.36
CA ILE A 306 0.91 8.03 1.15
C ILE A 306 -0.30 8.92 1.44
N ASP A 307 -0.69 9.05 2.71
CA ASP A 307 -1.85 9.83 3.13
C ASP A 307 -1.42 11.18 3.70
N GLN A 308 -2.13 12.24 3.32
CA GLN A 308 -1.89 13.57 3.87
C GLN A 308 -2.28 13.63 5.36
N GLU A 309 -3.41 13.01 5.72
CA GLU A 309 -3.96 12.98 7.06
C GLU A 309 -4.54 11.60 7.35
N GLN A 310 -4.49 11.17 8.62
CA GLN A 310 -5.11 9.94 9.08
C GLN A 310 -5.63 10.14 10.50
N ASP A 311 -6.95 10.02 10.69
CA ASP A 311 -7.55 10.01 12.02
C ASP A 311 -7.28 8.66 12.71
N GLU A 312 -6.75 8.71 13.93
CA GLU A 312 -6.48 7.53 14.76
C GLU A 312 -7.77 6.77 15.09
N ALA A 313 -8.90 7.46 15.28
CA ALA A 313 -10.15 6.81 15.66
C ALA A 313 -10.64 5.84 14.57
N THR A 314 -10.48 6.23 13.30
CA THR A 314 -10.98 5.50 12.13
C THR A 314 -9.90 4.72 11.38
N ALA A 315 -8.61 4.87 11.72
CA ALA A 315 -7.54 4.05 11.15
C ALA A 315 -7.73 2.55 11.44
N TYR A 316 -7.31 1.71 10.50
CA TYR A 316 -7.52 0.27 10.52
C TYR A 316 -6.48 -0.41 11.39
N TRP A 317 -6.90 -1.45 12.11
CA TRP A 317 -6.02 -2.29 12.91
C TRP A 317 -5.37 -3.35 12.02
N TYR A 318 -4.07 -3.22 11.78
CA TYR A 318 -3.29 -4.23 11.06
C TYR A 318 -2.57 -5.16 12.04
N PRO A 319 -2.52 -6.47 11.77
CA PRO A 319 -1.80 -7.41 12.63
C PRO A 319 -0.29 -7.17 12.54
N PHE A 320 0.36 -7.18 13.71
CA PHE A 320 1.81 -7.16 13.86
C PHE A 320 2.33 -8.60 13.87
N VAL A 321 3.10 -8.96 12.83
CA VAL A 321 3.65 -10.29 12.61
C VAL A 321 5.18 -10.18 12.56
N PRO A 322 5.87 -10.07 13.71
CA PRO A 322 7.32 -9.97 13.74
C PRO A 322 7.95 -11.27 13.20
N PRO A 323 9.19 -11.23 12.67
CA PRO A 323 9.83 -12.41 12.09
C PRO A 323 10.10 -13.52 13.12
N THR A 324 10.08 -13.19 14.41
CA THR A 324 10.26 -14.10 15.53
C THR A 324 9.10 -13.97 16.51
N THR A 325 8.37 -15.05 16.75
CA THR A 325 7.15 -15.04 17.59
C THR A 325 7.42 -14.99 19.09
N ASP A 326 8.53 -15.58 19.57
CA ASP A 326 8.69 -15.84 21.01
C ASP A 326 9.94 -15.24 21.66
N ILE A 327 11.08 -15.20 20.96
CA ILE A 327 12.37 -14.84 21.60
C ILE A 327 12.58 -13.32 21.68
N LEU A 328 12.04 -12.57 20.70
CA LEU A 328 12.28 -11.13 20.50
C LEU A 328 10.97 -10.41 20.14
N TYR A 329 9.88 -10.74 20.84
CA TYR A 329 8.62 -10.00 20.67
C TYR A 329 8.76 -8.62 21.30
N LEU A 330 8.89 -7.60 20.44
CA LEU A 330 8.97 -6.20 20.84
C LEU A 330 7.92 -5.43 20.04
N MET A 331 6.87 -4.98 20.74
CA MET A 331 5.88 -4.12 20.11
C MET A 331 6.53 -2.79 19.72
N PRO A 332 6.32 -2.33 18.48
CA PRO A 332 6.72 -1.00 18.06
C PRO A 332 6.13 0.10 18.94
N GLN A 333 6.86 1.20 19.09
CA GLN A 333 6.41 2.35 19.88
C GLN A 333 5.56 3.30 19.05
N ILE A 334 4.57 3.93 19.69
CA ILE A 334 3.77 5.00 19.11
C ILE A 334 4.69 6.14 18.66
N GLY A 335 4.44 6.66 17.46
CA GLY A 335 5.26 7.70 16.82
C GLY A 335 6.50 7.20 16.08
N THR A 336 6.77 5.89 16.07
CA THR A 336 7.85 5.30 15.26
C THR A 336 7.36 4.82 13.90
N ASN A 337 8.28 4.57 12.97
CA ASN A 337 7.94 4.11 11.62
C ASN A 337 7.88 2.58 11.54
N ALA A 338 6.86 2.08 10.85
CA ALA A 338 6.70 0.68 10.51
C ALA A 338 6.36 0.51 9.02
N SER A 339 6.55 -0.71 8.53
CA SER A 339 6.30 -1.08 7.13
C SER A 339 5.07 -1.98 7.06
N LEU A 340 4.01 -1.50 6.39
CA LEU A 340 2.82 -2.29 6.07
C LEU A 340 3.09 -3.11 4.80
N TYR A 341 3.25 -4.42 4.95
CA TYR A 341 3.50 -5.35 3.86
C TYR A 341 2.19 -5.94 3.33
N ILE A 342 1.97 -5.87 2.01
CA ILE A 342 0.78 -6.41 1.35
C ILE A 342 1.17 -7.71 0.63
N PRO A 343 0.93 -8.91 1.20
CA PRO A 343 1.41 -10.17 0.63
C PRO A 343 0.67 -10.60 -0.64
N GLY A 344 -0.58 -10.16 -0.82
CA GLY A 344 -1.48 -10.60 -1.86
C GLY A 344 -2.16 -9.44 -2.58
N LEU A 345 -3.32 -9.72 -3.16
CA LEU A 345 -4.14 -8.75 -3.90
C LEU A 345 -5.15 -8.00 -3.02
N MET A 346 -5.32 -8.45 -1.78
CA MET A 346 -6.33 -7.98 -0.83
C MET A 346 -5.64 -7.16 0.26
N GLU A 347 -5.95 -5.87 0.32
CA GLU A 347 -5.33 -4.91 1.24
C GLU A 347 -5.64 -5.23 2.72
N GLN A 348 -6.78 -5.86 3.01
CA GLN A 348 -7.13 -6.34 4.36
C GLN A 348 -6.20 -7.44 4.89
N ASN A 349 -5.46 -8.13 4.01
CA ASN A 349 -4.49 -9.16 4.41
C ASN A 349 -3.10 -8.56 4.66
N ALA A 350 -2.97 -7.23 4.64
CA ALA A 350 -1.72 -6.57 4.92
C ALA A 350 -1.29 -6.79 6.38
N ILE A 351 0.02 -6.93 6.59
CA ILE A 351 0.62 -7.24 7.88
C ILE A 351 1.78 -6.29 8.16
N ILE A 352 2.07 -6.04 9.42
CA ILE A 352 3.24 -5.25 9.81
C ILE A 352 4.33 -6.22 10.27
N THR A 353 5.43 -6.27 9.52
CA THR A 353 6.51 -7.22 9.78
C THR A 353 7.61 -6.68 10.69
N GLY A 354 7.66 -5.37 10.91
CA GLY A 354 8.68 -4.73 11.75
C GLY A 354 8.74 -3.22 11.60
N CYS A 355 9.65 -2.61 12.36
CA CYS A 355 9.98 -1.20 12.25
C CYS A 355 11.12 -0.97 11.26
N VAL A 356 11.07 0.16 10.57
CA VAL A 356 12.20 0.65 9.76
C VAL A 356 13.03 1.56 10.64
N ARG A 357 14.32 1.25 10.79
CA ARG A 357 15.24 2.10 11.54
C ARG A 357 15.59 3.35 10.72
N THR A 358 15.20 4.53 11.20
CA THR A 358 15.42 5.81 10.52
C THR A 358 16.65 6.57 11.02
N ASN A 359 17.08 6.35 12.26
CA ASN A 359 18.17 7.10 12.89
C ASN A 359 19.56 6.45 12.76
N GLY A 360 19.73 5.44 11.89
CA GLY A 360 20.97 4.65 11.84
C GLY A 360 22.24 5.47 11.56
N ALA A 361 22.13 6.55 10.79
CA ALA A 361 23.26 7.42 10.45
C ALA A 361 23.66 8.40 11.58
N GLU A 362 22.72 8.70 12.50
CA GLU A 362 22.91 9.73 13.54
C GLU A 362 23.02 9.12 14.94
N CYS A 363 22.60 7.87 15.11
CA CYS A 363 22.66 7.17 16.39
C CYS A 363 24.10 6.80 16.73
N GLU A 364 24.74 7.64 17.54
CA GLU A 364 26.12 7.45 18.03
C GLU A 364 26.32 6.05 18.62
N GLN A 365 25.34 5.56 19.40
CA GLN A 365 25.38 4.24 20.04
C GLN A 365 25.57 3.08 19.04
N THR A 366 25.02 3.17 17.83
CA THR A 366 25.14 2.09 16.83
C THR A 366 25.95 2.51 15.60
N SER A 367 26.79 3.53 15.76
CA SER A 367 27.68 4.00 14.69
C SER A 367 28.76 2.98 14.35
N ASP A 368 29.17 2.16 15.32
CA ASP A 368 30.10 1.05 15.14
C ASP A 368 29.34 -0.26 14.85
N PRO A 369 29.44 -0.83 13.63
CA PRO A 369 28.78 -2.08 13.27
C PRO A 369 29.38 -3.32 13.95
N SER A 370 30.56 -3.20 14.58
CA SER A 370 31.16 -4.29 15.35
C SER A 370 30.48 -4.50 16.71
N THR A 371 29.72 -3.49 17.17
CA THR A 371 28.98 -3.53 18.43
C THR A 371 27.47 -3.59 18.15
N ARG A 372 26.78 -4.56 18.78
CA ARG A 372 25.33 -4.79 18.60
C ARG A 372 24.62 -4.55 19.92
N TYR A 373 23.42 -3.98 19.83
CA TYR A 373 22.62 -3.60 20.98
C TYR A 373 21.21 -4.14 20.85
N LEU A 374 20.64 -4.56 21.96
CA LEU A 374 19.21 -4.73 22.16
C LEU A 374 18.85 -3.90 23.39
N ALA A 375 18.12 -2.81 23.18
CA ALA A 375 17.75 -1.89 24.24
C ALA A 375 16.24 -1.63 24.25
N THR A 376 15.68 -1.36 25.44
CA THR A 376 14.28 -0.96 25.63
C THR A 376 14.19 0.50 26.08
N GLU A 377 13.00 1.10 25.95
CA GLU A 377 12.70 2.46 26.46
C GLU A 377 12.89 2.62 27.97
N TYR A 378 12.94 1.51 28.70
CA TYR A 378 13.17 1.49 30.15
C TYR A 378 14.67 1.48 30.51
N GLY A 379 15.55 1.56 29.51
CA GLY A 379 17.00 1.59 29.66
C GLY A 379 17.65 0.21 29.84
N GLN A 380 16.87 -0.87 29.79
CA GLN A 380 17.45 -2.22 29.82
C GLN A 380 18.21 -2.46 28.53
N GLU A 381 19.41 -3.01 28.61
CA GLU A 381 20.26 -3.18 27.45
C GLU A 381 21.08 -4.47 27.54
N MET A 382 21.16 -5.16 26.40
CA MET A 382 22.16 -6.18 26.10
C MET A 382 23.08 -5.63 25.01
N LYS A 383 24.38 -5.55 25.31
CA LYS A 383 25.44 -5.10 24.40
C LYS A 383 26.39 -6.25 24.09
N LEU A 384 26.59 -6.50 22.80
CA LEU A 384 27.58 -7.46 22.29
C LEU A 384 28.67 -6.68 21.57
N ALA A 385 29.88 -6.66 22.14
CA ALA A 385 31.03 -5.95 21.58
C ALA A 385 32.19 -6.93 21.34
N PRO A 386 33.21 -6.56 20.54
CA PRO A 386 34.38 -7.43 20.33
C PRO A 386 35.13 -7.81 21.61
N GLY A 387 35.06 -6.99 22.66
CA GLY A 387 35.73 -7.25 23.95
C GLY A 387 34.86 -7.88 25.03
N GLY A 388 33.58 -8.21 24.74
CA GLY A 388 32.71 -8.80 25.75
C GLY A 388 31.21 -8.70 25.52
N ILE A 389 30.45 -9.24 26.48
CA ILE A 389 29.00 -9.20 26.54
C ILE A 389 28.57 -8.50 27.83
N TYR A 390 27.68 -7.52 27.72
CA TYR A 390 27.27 -6.68 28.84
C TYR A 390 25.74 -6.62 28.94
N PHE A 391 25.24 -6.75 30.16
CA PHE A 391 23.82 -6.63 30.49
C PHE A 391 23.64 -5.54 31.55
N THR A 392 22.68 -4.63 31.33
CA THR A 392 22.26 -3.63 32.32
C THR A 392 20.74 -3.56 32.40
N ALA A 393 20.22 -3.29 33.60
CA ALA A 393 18.80 -3.03 33.84
C ALA A 393 18.47 -1.51 33.77
N GLY A 394 19.24 -0.73 33.01
CA GLY A 394 19.10 0.73 32.91
C GLY A 394 19.73 1.52 34.07
N ARG A 395 20.63 0.87 34.82
CA ARG A 395 21.32 1.45 35.96
C ARG A 395 22.77 0.97 36.00
N ASN A 396 23.67 1.84 36.48
CA ASN A 396 25.11 1.54 36.54
C ASN A 396 25.47 0.51 37.62
N ASP A 397 24.59 0.30 38.59
CA ASP A 397 24.80 -0.52 39.79
C ASP A 397 24.00 -1.84 39.77
N LEU A 398 23.36 -2.18 38.65
CA LEU A 398 22.70 -3.46 38.42
C LEU A 398 23.10 -4.01 37.06
N VAL A 399 24.25 -4.69 37.02
CA VAL A 399 24.92 -5.11 35.79
C VAL A 399 25.50 -6.52 35.89
N LEU A 400 25.58 -7.19 34.76
CA LEU A 400 26.29 -8.45 34.54
C LEU A 400 27.20 -8.27 33.32
N THR A 401 28.51 -8.45 33.50
CA THR A 401 29.49 -8.25 32.43
C THR A 401 30.37 -9.49 32.28
N PHE A 402 30.68 -9.81 31.03
CA PHE A 402 31.67 -10.80 30.61
C PHE A 402 32.68 -10.05 29.74
N ASP A 403 33.78 -9.64 30.32
CA ASP A 403 34.80 -8.82 29.69
C ASP A 403 36.10 -9.61 29.51
N ASP A 404 36.73 -9.51 28.34
CA ASP A 404 37.94 -10.28 28.03
C ASP A 404 39.16 -9.87 28.88
N GLU A 405 39.22 -8.62 29.35
CA GLU A 405 40.33 -8.10 30.17
C GLU A 405 40.00 -8.19 31.68
N GLU A 406 38.79 -7.79 32.08
CA GLU A 406 38.39 -7.72 33.49
C GLU A 406 37.78 -9.04 34.03
N GLY A 407 37.32 -9.92 33.14
CA GLY A 407 36.64 -11.17 33.49
C GLY A 407 35.14 -10.99 33.73
N VAL A 408 34.57 -11.75 34.68
CA VAL A 408 33.12 -11.76 34.95
C VAL A 408 32.80 -10.91 36.18
N THR A 409 31.90 -9.93 36.02
CA THR A 409 31.43 -9.09 37.14
C THR A 409 29.91 -9.17 37.28
N ILE A 410 29.45 -9.33 38.52
CA ILE A 410 28.03 -9.25 38.92
C ILE A 410 27.91 -8.17 39.98
N SER A 411 27.10 -7.14 39.73
CA SER A 411 26.91 -6.02 40.65
C SER A 411 25.43 -5.73 40.86
N SER A 412 25.06 -5.39 42.10
CA SER A 412 23.70 -5.02 42.50
C SER A 412 23.75 -4.00 43.64
N HIS A 413 22.93 -2.97 43.56
CA HIS A 413 22.66 -2.04 44.67
C HIS A 413 21.82 -2.66 45.80
N LYS A 414 21.25 -3.85 45.57
CA LYS A 414 20.52 -4.66 46.55
C LYS A 414 21.25 -5.98 46.79
N GLY A 415 20.65 -6.85 47.60
CA GLY A 415 21.21 -8.18 47.84
C GLY A 415 21.33 -9.01 46.56
N ILE A 416 22.39 -9.81 46.47
CA ILE A 416 22.56 -10.90 45.51
C ILE A 416 22.32 -12.20 46.28
N VAL A 417 21.43 -13.05 45.78
CA VAL A 417 21.10 -14.34 46.39
C VAL A 417 21.50 -15.46 45.44
N LEU A 418 22.31 -16.40 45.93
CA LEU A 418 22.67 -17.62 45.23
C LEU A 418 22.04 -18.80 45.98
N GLU A 419 21.20 -19.57 45.30
CA GLU A 419 20.47 -20.70 45.87
C GLU A 419 20.67 -21.95 45.00
N ALA A 420 20.99 -23.07 45.63
CA ALA A 420 21.09 -24.37 45.00
C ALA A 420 20.46 -25.45 45.89
N LYS A 421 19.83 -26.45 45.29
CA LYS A 421 19.24 -27.60 46.02
C LYS A 421 20.29 -28.53 46.60
N GLU A 422 21.45 -28.60 45.96
CA GLU A 422 22.55 -29.47 46.36
C GLU A 422 23.71 -28.63 46.87
N GLU A 423 24.57 -28.13 46.00
CA GLU A 423 25.77 -27.39 46.39
C GLU A 423 26.02 -26.15 45.53
N ILE A 424 26.70 -25.17 46.13
CA ILE A 424 27.32 -24.02 45.46
C ILE A 424 28.82 -24.14 45.69
N ILE A 425 29.60 -24.32 44.62
CA ILE A 425 31.05 -24.45 44.68
C ILE A 425 31.70 -23.15 44.22
N ILE A 426 32.54 -22.56 45.06
CA ILE A 426 33.43 -21.45 44.70
C ILE A 426 34.86 -21.96 44.80
N ASP A 427 35.50 -22.18 43.65
CA ASP A 427 36.87 -22.69 43.55
C ASP A 427 37.76 -21.69 42.78
N SER A 428 38.99 -21.51 43.25
CA SER A 428 39.99 -20.64 42.62
C SER A 428 41.38 -21.22 42.83
N LYS A 429 42.17 -21.29 41.74
CA LYS A 429 43.54 -21.81 41.77
C LYS A 429 44.52 -20.95 42.59
N THR A 430 44.13 -19.73 42.90
CA THR A 430 45.01 -18.73 43.52
C THR A 430 44.44 -18.22 44.82
N LYS A 431 43.29 -17.56 44.78
CA LYS A 431 42.69 -16.90 45.94
C LYS A 431 41.19 -16.74 45.77
N VAL A 432 40.47 -16.92 46.87
CA VAL A 432 39.08 -16.47 47.06
C VAL A 432 39.09 -15.37 48.12
N THR A 433 38.45 -14.23 47.84
CA THR A 433 38.37 -13.11 48.79
C THR A 433 36.92 -12.75 49.04
N PHE A 434 36.50 -12.77 50.30
CA PHE A 434 35.23 -12.21 50.74
C PHE A 434 35.53 -10.94 51.54
N SER A 435 34.87 -9.84 51.18
CA SER A 435 35.02 -8.56 51.86
C SER A 435 33.63 -8.00 52.17
N SER A 436 33.43 -7.56 53.40
CA SER A 436 32.19 -6.92 53.86
C SER A 436 32.56 -5.82 54.85
N PRO A 437 31.97 -4.61 54.73
CA PRO A 437 32.23 -3.54 55.69
C PRO A 437 31.62 -3.80 57.08
N ASN A 438 30.63 -4.71 57.18
CA ASN A 438 29.86 -4.93 58.41
C ASN A 438 30.04 -6.35 58.96
N GLN A 439 29.61 -7.37 58.21
CA GLN A 439 29.57 -8.75 58.69
C GLN A 439 29.68 -9.75 57.52
N ILE A 440 30.39 -10.85 57.77
CA ILE A 440 30.31 -12.09 56.98
C ILE A 440 29.74 -13.18 57.88
N LYS A 441 28.65 -13.82 57.46
CA LYS A 441 27.94 -14.82 58.27
C LYS A 441 27.68 -16.09 57.46
N MET A 442 28.01 -17.24 58.03
CA MET A 442 27.75 -18.57 57.48
C MET A 442 26.93 -19.37 58.51
N VAL A 443 25.71 -19.76 58.18
CA VAL A 443 24.81 -20.42 59.13
C VAL A 443 24.24 -21.68 58.51
N THR A 444 24.12 -22.71 59.34
CA THR A 444 23.42 -23.96 59.07
C THR A 444 22.35 -24.16 60.16
N PRO A 445 21.39 -25.09 60.01
CA PRO A 445 20.40 -25.37 61.06
C PRO A 445 20.99 -25.77 62.41
N THR A 446 22.21 -26.32 62.44
CA THR A 446 22.84 -26.88 63.64
C THR A 446 24.06 -26.11 64.13
N GLY A 447 24.48 -25.04 63.45
CA GLY A 447 25.63 -24.22 63.86
C GLY A 447 25.98 -23.11 62.86
N GLY A 448 26.97 -22.28 63.18
CA GLY A 448 27.41 -21.21 62.28
C GLY A 448 28.67 -20.45 62.71
N LEU A 449 29.14 -19.60 61.79
CA LEU A 449 30.27 -18.69 61.90
C LEU A 449 29.79 -17.27 61.59
N SER A 450 30.20 -16.28 62.38
CA SER A 450 29.97 -14.86 62.11
C SER A 450 31.25 -14.07 62.34
N MET A 451 31.62 -13.21 61.40
CA MET A 451 32.83 -12.40 61.43
C MET A 451 32.46 -10.93 61.27
N GLU A 452 32.80 -10.12 62.28
CA GLU A 452 32.66 -8.65 62.34
C GLU A 452 34.04 -8.04 62.66
N ASN A 453 34.20 -7.37 63.81
CA ASN A 453 35.51 -7.02 64.38
C ASN A 453 36.19 -8.21 65.08
N GLU A 454 35.39 -9.18 65.55
CA GLU A 454 35.83 -10.42 66.18
C GLU A 454 35.17 -11.61 65.46
N ILE A 455 35.73 -12.81 65.66
CA ILE A 455 35.19 -14.05 65.11
C ILE A 455 34.33 -14.73 66.17
N HIS A 456 33.05 -14.95 65.87
CA HIS A 456 32.08 -15.60 66.75
C HIS A 456 31.63 -16.96 66.17
N PHE A 457 31.62 -17.99 67.01
CA PHE A 457 31.18 -19.35 66.67
C PHE A 457 29.92 -19.74 67.44
N ALA A 458 28.93 -20.30 66.76
CA ALA A 458 27.72 -20.83 67.38
C ALA A 458 27.70 -22.37 67.31
N ASN A 459 28.32 -23.05 68.28
CA ASN A 459 28.35 -24.51 68.42
C ASN A 459 28.58 -24.95 69.88
N MET A 460 28.17 -26.18 70.24
CA MET A 460 28.41 -26.76 71.58
C MET A 460 29.87 -27.21 71.83
N LYS A 461 30.69 -27.35 70.78
CA LYS A 461 32.12 -27.72 70.87
C LYS A 461 32.87 -27.15 69.67
N THR A 462 33.78 -26.22 69.90
CA THR A 462 34.62 -25.60 68.86
C THR A 462 36.06 -26.08 69.04
N ILE A 463 36.66 -26.67 68.00
CA ILE A 463 38.11 -26.89 67.93
C ILE A 463 38.66 -25.79 67.04
N ILE A 464 39.50 -24.92 67.61
CA ILE A 464 40.15 -23.82 66.93
C ILE A 464 41.61 -24.21 66.76
N ASP A 465 42.02 -24.57 65.55
CA ASP A 465 43.42 -24.62 65.15
C ASP A 465 43.73 -23.30 64.43
N CYS A 466 44.17 -22.30 65.20
CA CYS A 466 44.75 -21.08 64.64
C CYS A 466 46.25 -21.30 64.51
N ALA A 467 46.80 -21.19 63.31
CA ALA A 467 48.21 -20.92 63.13
C ALA A 467 48.40 -19.41 63.14
N ASP A 468 49.19 -18.89 64.09
CA ASP A 468 49.67 -17.52 64.01
C ASP A 468 50.54 -17.41 62.75
N GLU A 469 50.05 -16.74 61.72
CA GLU A 469 50.92 -16.28 60.64
C GLU A 469 51.83 -15.21 61.24
N THR A 470 53.09 -15.58 61.50
CA THR A 470 54.18 -14.64 61.70
C THR A 470 54.14 -13.59 60.59
N GLU A 471 54.23 -12.31 60.97
CA GLU A 471 54.34 -11.18 60.04
C GLU A 471 55.28 -11.54 58.88
N LEU A 472 54.72 -11.63 57.67
CA LEU A 472 55.53 -11.64 56.46
C LEU A 472 56.24 -10.29 56.39
N PRO A 473 57.57 -10.25 56.17
CA PRO A 473 58.30 -8.99 56.11
C PRO A 473 57.72 -8.10 55.00
N ALA A 474 57.68 -6.80 55.25
CA ALA A 474 57.16 -5.83 54.29
C ALA A 474 57.86 -6.00 52.93
N ILE A 475 57.07 -6.33 51.91
CA ILE A 475 57.53 -6.26 50.52
C ILE A 475 57.66 -4.76 50.21
N GLU A 476 58.89 -4.27 50.00
CA GLU A 476 59.09 -2.93 49.45
C GLU A 476 58.37 -2.83 48.11
N GLN A 477 57.32 -2.01 48.06
CA GLN A 477 56.69 -1.69 46.79
C GLN A 477 57.74 -0.99 45.90
N PRO A 478 57.99 -1.44 44.67
CA PRO A 478 58.82 -0.68 43.75
C PRO A 478 58.20 0.71 43.61
N LYS A 479 59.00 1.75 43.84
CA LYS A 479 58.54 3.15 43.73
C LYS A 479 57.76 3.32 42.43
N PRO A 480 56.58 3.97 42.45
CA PRO A 480 55.81 4.18 41.24
C PRO A 480 56.74 4.85 40.21
N LYS A 481 56.95 4.19 39.06
CA LYS A 481 57.51 4.87 37.90
C LYS A 481 56.56 6.04 37.63
N LYS A 482 57.08 7.27 37.64
CA LYS A 482 56.34 8.44 37.16
C LYS A 482 55.77 8.08 35.80
N THR A 483 54.45 7.94 35.73
CA THR A 483 53.74 7.82 34.45
C THR A 483 53.95 9.14 33.73
N GLU A 484 54.76 9.14 32.67
CA GLU A 484 54.67 10.21 31.68
C GLU A 484 53.25 10.22 31.14
N ALA A 485 52.67 11.41 30.98
CA ALA A 485 51.31 11.56 30.47
C ALA A 485 51.20 10.87 29.10
N PHE A 486 50.27 9.93 28.96
CA PHE A 486 50.00 9.32 27.66
C PHE A 486 49.21 10.30 26.80
N ILE A 487 49.84 10.70 25.69
CA ILE A 487 49.25 11.48 24.60
C ILE A 487 48.35 10.54 23.79
N ILE A 488 47.06 10.88 23.70
CA ILE A 488 46.11 10.21 22.80
C ILE A 488 46.45 10.64 21.36
N ASN A 489 46.61 9.66 20.46
CA ASN A 489 47.12 9.74 19.07
C ASN A 489 48.62 9.49 18.88
N LYS A 490 49.05 8.23 18.99
CA LYS A 490 50.27 7.77 18.33
C LYS A 490 49.90 7.23 16.94
N LYS A 491 50.35 7.89 15.88
CA LYS A 491 50.28 7.37 14.50
C LYS A 491 51.02 6.02 14.45
N GLN A 492 50.34 4.96 14.03
CA GLN A 492 50.97 3.65 13.81
C GLN A 492 51.98 3.74 12.66
N GLU A 493 53.20 3.28 12.89
CA GLU A 493 54.17 2.99 11.83
C GLU A 493 53.76 1.70 11.11
N VAL A 494 53.62 1.79 9.80
CA VAL A 494 53.31 0.66 8.91
C VAL A 494 54.57 -0.19 8.78
N SER A 495 54.57 -1.41 9.30
CA SER A 495 55.58 -2.40 8.93
C SER A 495 55.12 -3.12 7.65
N GLY A 496 55.99 -3.12 6.63
CA GLY A 496 55.70 -3.63 5.30
C GLY A 496 55.44 -5.14 5.28
N ILE A 497 54.43 -5.54 4.52
CA ILE A 497 54.08 -6.95 4.26
C ILE A 497 55.19 -7.59 3.42
N ASN A 498 55.76 -8.71 3.88
CA ASN A 498 56.70 -9.52 3.12
C ASN A 498 55.93 -10.51 2.22
N TRP A 499 55.69 -10.12 0.97
CA TRP A 499 54.92 -10.87 -0.02
C TRP A 499 55.55 -12.18 -0.51
N SER A 500 56.78 -12.52 -0.10
CA SER A 500 57.49 -13.72 -0.58
C SER A 500 57.10 -15.03 0.13
N GLN A 501 56.38 -14.96 1.27
CA GLN A 501 56.02 -16.13 2.07
C GLN A 501 54.59 -16.66 1.83
N ILE A 502 53.76 -15.98 1.03
CA ILE A 502 52.36 -16.40 0.79
C ILE A 502 52.21 -17.23 -0.51
N SER A 503 53.23 -17.27 -1.38
CA SER A 503 53.14 -17.96 -2.68
C SER A 503 53.48 -19.46 -2.68
N GLN A 504 53.67 -20.11 -1.53
CA GLN A 504 54.04 -21.55 -1.48
C GLN A 504 53.02 -22.48 -0.83
N THR A 505 51.85 -22.00 -0.42
CA THR A 505 50.83 -22.85 0.26
C THR A 505 49.44 -22.82 -0.40
N ALA A 506 49.34 -22.35 -1.64
CA ALA A 506 48.09 -22.38 -2.42
C ALA A 506 48.24 -23.23 -3.70
N ILE A 507 48.67 -24.49 -3.58
CA ILE A 507 48.39 -25.52 -4.59
C ILE A 507 47.93 -26.77 -3.86
N GLY A 508 46.63 -27.07 -3.95
CA GLY A 508 46.09 -28.40 -3.67
C GLY A 508 44.87 -28.40 -2.77
N ALA A 509 43.68 -28.28 -3.36
CA ALA A 509 42.54 -29.18 -3.18
C ALA A 509 41.22 -28.45 -3.49
N VAL A 510 40.76 -28.58 -4.74
CA VAL A 510 39.35 -28.45 -5.10
C VAL A 510 38.73 -29.85 -4.97
N PRO A 511 37.58 -30.01 -4.30
CA PRO A 511 36.65 -31.06 -4.66
C PRO A 511 35.32 -30.46 -5.10
N VAL A 512 34.91 -30.95 -6.27
CA VAL A 512 33.62 -30.77 -6.93
C VAL A 512 32.57 -31.63 -6.23
N ARG A 513 31.46 -31.02 -5.79
CA ARG A 513 30.09 -31.40 -6.17
C ARG A 513 29.07 -30.38 -5.69
#